data_AF-A0A3L7T3S5-F1
#
_entry.id   AF-A0A3L7T3S5-F1
#
_cell.length_a   1.000
_cell.length_b   1.000
_cell.length_c   1.000
_cell.angle_alpha   90.00
_cell.angle_beta   90.00
_cell.angle_gamma   90.00
#
_symmetry.space_group_name_H-M   'P 1'
#
loop_
_entity.id
_entity.type
_entity.pdbx_description
1 polymer ?
#
loop_
_entity_poly.entity_id
_entity_poly.type
_entity_poly.pdbx_seq_one_letter_code
_entity_poly.pdbx_strand_id
1 'polypeptide(L)'
;MNRSIYTVMMRGTIQSLPAAALVAALAATMTASPAFLNAQDSAASTANPRPAPALPSGTGGAPSTSTSTPQGASAVPAAKESTADRRDRARTNAEDALRKSLIPRPMERPRFVTFLGSIDAPLAANAQLLDAHTLYATSLEKQNETAARQILRLLPAAFNFDAAREVFITRSTPELVALMALRDLSARNANTAERKLLDLVEGAISAEQKTNYSKSMLAWRLEQLPKDALLPSTRVTLLELLAQTKLDSETQTALEPILGAYASALANAFAQRTRILREADSSRAIIETTAGTLWRYAPVEITEGVEIQLATLDDADFASELAIRTIQFDTLARIRARLQPRDGRRLVEFWQRTLHPELFEDERLLSRMVEETLALPSFSDEHDTALLDALETSYQRLEPLSRESCEAADLVLPRLAIRSKDAMTAEIDARIATIDAQHKRRLVVKDALQRLRAMIGDLEPATAARLNDALYTTDSLERADVFDRKSLVARIESLADGPGTNAQNNLFSQPPTTAPSAPTPIGGADAKPAPAGQPPADATESPASEQPARTSRGSRGTRRNTGN
;
A
#
# COMPACT_ATOMS: atom_id res chain seq x y z
N MET A 1 3.72 -17.41 38.29
CA MET A 1 2.90 -18.60 37.95
C MET A 1 2.05 -18.31 36.73
N ASN A 2 1.74 -19.33 35.95
CA ASN A 2 1.24 -19.26 34.57
C ASN A 2 0.07 -18.28 34.34
N ARG A 3 0.19 -17.45 33.29
CA ARG A 3 -0.93 -17.11 32.41
C ARG A 3 -0.59 -17.62 31.02
N SER A 4 -1.51 -18.38 30.41
CA SER A 4 -1.25 -19.11 29.18
C SER A 4 -1.55 -18.28 27.95
N ILE A 5 -0.59 -18.31 27.02
CA ILE A 5 -0.71 -18.20 25.56
C ILE A 5 -2.16 -18.11 25.03
N TYR A 6 -2.50 -16.97 24.41
CA TYR A 6 -3.67 -16.87 23.53
C TYR A 6 -3.34 -17.48 22.16
N THR A 7 -3.46 -18.81 22.06
CA THR A 7 -3.40 -19.51 20.77
C THR A 7 -4.71 -19.26 20.02
N VAL A 8 -4.76 -18.23 19.18
CA VAL A 8 -5.91 -18.01 18.27
C VAL A 8 -5.94 -19.12 17.23
N MET A 9 -6.77 -20.15 17.47
CA MET A 9 -6.97 -21.24 16.52
C MET A 9 -7.76 -20.76 15.29
N MET A 10 -7.03 -20.33 14.26
CA MET A 10 -7.54 -20.26 12.88
C MET A 10 -7.80 -21.68 12.33
N ARG A 11 -8.80 -22.36 12.90
CA ARG A 11 -9.24 -23.71 12.47
C ARG A 11 -10.75 -23.92 12.63
N GLY A 12 -11.54 -22.87 12.45
CA GLY A 12 -12.99 -22.96 12.27
C GLY A 12 -13.35 -23.16 10.80
N THR A 13 -13.95 -24.29 10.44
CA THR A 13 -14.61 -24.47 9.14
C THR A 13 -15.94 -23.71 9.13
N ILE A 14 -15.88 -22.41 8.81
CA ILE A 14 -17.08 -21.57 8.67
C ILE A 14 -17.86 -22.03 7.43
N GLN A 15 -19.10 -22.49 7.64
CA GLN A 15 -20.01 -22.82 6.53
C GLN A 15 -20.51 -21.51 5.88
N SER A 16 -20.01 -21.20 4.69
CA SER A 16 -20.23 -19.93 4.00
C SER A 16 -21.59 -19.83 3.28
N LEU A 17 -22.69 -19.90 4.03
CA LEU A 17 -24.07 -19.70 3.58
C LEU A 17 -24.77 -18.76 4.59
N PRO A 18 -25.29 -17.59 4.16
CA PRO A 18 -26.33 -17.58 3.11
C PRO A 18 -26.02 -16.73 1.86
N ALA A 19 -24.98 -15.90 1.85
CA ALA A 19 -24.72 -14.96 0.75
C ALA A 19 -24.60 -15.65 -0.63
N ALA A 20 -23.90 -16.79 -0.70
CA ALA A 20 -23.78 -17.58 -1.92
C ALA A 20 -25.13 -18.16 -2.40
N ALA A 21 -26.06 -18.48 -1.49
CA ALA A 21 -27.40 -18.93 -1.84
C ALA A 21 -28.27 -17.77 -2.36
N LEU A 22 -28.14 -16.57 -1.79
CA LEU A 22 -28.82 -15.37 -2.29
C LEU A 22 -28.34 -14.99 -3.70
N VAL A 23 -27.01 -15.01 -3.93
CA VAL A 23 -26.40 -14.78 -5.25
C VAL A 23 -26.82 -15.86 -6.24
N ALA A 24 -26.91 -17.13 -5.84
CA ALA A 24 -27.42 -18.20 -6.69
C ALA A 24 -28.92 -18.02 -7.03
N ALA A 25 -29.74 -17.56 -6.09
CA ALA A 25 -31.16 -17.30 -6.31
C ALA A 25 -31.40 -16.10 -7.24
N LEU A 26 -30.64 -15.00 -7.09
CA LEU A 26 -30.68 -13.88 -8.04
C LEU A 26 -30.18 -14.30 -9.43
N ALA A 27 -29.06 -15.04 -9.52
CA ALA A 27 -28.57 -15.55 -10.80
C ALA A 27 -29.61 -16.45 -11.48
N ALA A 28 -30.24 -17.38 -10.73
CA ALA A 28 -31.28 -18.26 -11.24
C ALA A 28 -32.49 -17.48 -11.77
N THR A 29 -32.99 -16.48 -11.01
CA THR A 29 -34.14 -15.66 -11.43
C THR A 29 -33.84 -14.76 -12.63
N MET A 30 -32.61 -14.25 -12.77
CA MET A 30 -32.18 -13.56 -13.98
C MET A 30 -32.07 -14.50 -15.19
N THR A 31 -31.59 -15.74 -15.01
CA THR A 31 -31.58 -16.73 -16.11
C THR A 31 -32.98 -17.26 -16.47
N ALA A 32 -33.95 -17.17 -15.57
CA ALA A 32 -35.31 -17.71 -15.76
C ALA A 32 -36.29 -16.75 -16.46
N SER A 33 -35.89 -15.49 -16.73
CA SER A 33 -36.80 -14.44 -17.22
C SER A 33 -36.45 -13.91 -18.63
N PRO A 34 -36.68 -14.69 -19.72
CA PRO A 34 -36.53 -14.20 -21.08
C PRO A 34 -37.55 -13.08 -21.44
N ALA A 35 -38.62 -12.94 -20.66
CA ALA A 35 -39.70 -11.96 -20.89
C ALA A 35 -39.22 -10.49 -20.87
N PHE A 36 -38.16 -10.16 -20.12
CA PHE A 36 -37.64 -8.79 -20.07
C PHE A 36 -36.77 -8.39 -21.28
N LEU A 37 -36.31 -9.36 -22.09
CA LEU A 37 -35.43 -9.09 -23.23
C LEU A 37 -36.21 -8.67 -24.49
N ASN A 38 -37.39 -9.24 -24.74
CA ASN A 38 -38.15 -9.00 -25.97
C ASN A 38 -39.15 -7.81 -25.88
N ALA A 39 -39.33 -7.22 -24.69
CA ALA A 39 -40.40 -6.25 -24.44
C ALA A 39 -40.14 -4.83 -24.98
N GLN A 40 -38.89 -4.46 -25.32
CA GLN A 40 -38.56 -3.11 -25.79
C GLN A 40 -38.50 -2.95 -27.31
N ASP A 41 -38.22 -4.02 -28.08
CA ASP A 41 -38.09 -3.94 -29.54
C ASP A 41 -39.42 -3.76 -30.29
N SER A 42 -40.56 -3.99 -29.62
CA SER A 42 -41.90 -3.88 -30.24
C SER A 42 -42.52 -2.47 -30.19
N ALA A 43 -41.83 -1.48 -29.61
CA ALA A 43 -42.40 -0.16 -29.31
C ALA A 43 -41.99 0.98 -30.27
N ALA A 44 -41.20 0.69 -31.32
CA ALA A 44 -40.56 1.71 -32.17
C ALA A 44 -40.90 1.56 -33.67
N SER A 45 -42.20 1.58 -34.03
CA SER A 45 -42.64 1.47 -35.44
C SER A 45 -43.87 2.32 -35.78
N THR A 46 -43.71 3.65 -35.81
CA THR A 46 -44.70 4.57 -36.40
C THR A 46 -44.04 5.81 -37.05
N ALA A 47 -44.16 5.89 -38.37
CA ALA A 47 -44.10 7.08 -39.25
C ALA A 47 -42.98 8.14 -39.05
N ASN A 48 -42.04 8.18 -40.00
CA ASN A 48 -41.32 9.41 -40.39
C ASN A 48 -42.29 10.44 -41.02
N PRO A 49 -41.91 11.73 -41.07
CA PRO A 49 -41.53 12.26 -42.40
C PRO A 49 -40.16 12.96 -42.44
N ARG A 50 -39.54 12.84 -43.62
CA ARG A 50 -38.16 13.22 -43.97
C ARG A 50 -38.10 14.58 -44.70
N PRO A 51 -37.17 15.48 -44.36
CA PRO A 51 -36.67 16.50 -45.29
C PRO A 51 -35.63 15.93 -46.27
N ALA A 52 -35.59 16.45 -47.50
CA ALA A 52 -34.71 15.98 -48.57
C ALA A 52 -33.27 16.56 -48.48
N PRO A 53 -32.24 15.92 -49.09
CA PRO A 53 -30.86 16.37 -49.00
C PRO A 53 -30.55 17.50 -50.02
N ALA A 54 -29.61 18.37 -49.65
CA ALA A 54 -28.96 19.30 -50.57
C ALA A 54 -27.55 18.77 -50.92
N LEU A 55 -27.24 18.69 -52.21
CA LEU A 55 -25.92 18.38 -52.78
C LEU A 55 -25.54 19.46 -53.82
N PRO A 56 -24.26 19.58 -54.22
CA PRO A 56 -23.66 20.89 -54.43
C PRO A 56 -23.53 21.36 -55.89
N SER A 57 -23.04 22.58 -56.04
CA SER A 57 -22.34 23.12 -57.21
C SER A 57 -21.17 23.95 -56.62
N GLY A 58 -19.91 23.87 -57.07
CA GLY A 58 -19.43 23.90 -58.46
C GLY A 58 -19.26 25.38 -58.85
N THR A 59 -18.09 25.94 -59.17
CA THR A 59 -16.77 25.44 -59.67
C THR A 59 -15.63 26.27 -59.05
N GLY A 60 -14.32 26.00 -59.19
CA GLY A 60 -13.55 24.96 -59.88
C GLY A 60 -12.18 25.53 -60.31
N GLY A 61 -11.07 24.84 -60.05
CA GLY A 61 -9.73 25.33 -60.41
C GLY A 61 -8.59 24.52 -59.75
N ALA A 62 -7.64 24.06 -60.57
CA ALA A 62 -6.45 23.31 -60.16
C ALA A 62 -5.41 23.35 -61.31
N PRO A 63 -4.15 22.92 -61.10
CA PRO A 63 -3.35 22.90 -59.87
C PRO A 63 -2.12 23.83 -59.98
N SER A 64 -1.39 24.06 -58.88
CA SER A 64 -0.03 24.66 -58.93
C SER A 64 0.89 24.05 -57.88
N THR A 65 1.98 23.44 -58.32
CA THR A 65 3.09 22.96 -57.48
C THR A 65 4.12 24.07 -57.28
N SER A 66 4.33 24.52 -56.04
CA SER A 66 5.43 25.43 -55.71
C SER A 66 5.95 25.15 -54.30
N THR A 67 7.18 24.63 -54.21
CA THR A 67 7.87 24.36 -52.95
C THR A 67 8.35 25.67 -52.33
N SER A 68 7.90 26.02 -51.12
CA SER A 68 8.45 27.16 -50.38
C SER A 68 8.33 26.98 -48.86
N THR A 69 9.47 26.99 -48.17
CA THR A 69 9.54 26.95 -46.70
C THR A 69 9.72 28.35 -46.14
N PRO A 70 8.79 28.81 -45.29
CA PRO A 70 9.08 29.68 -44.16
C PRO A 70 8.62 28.97 -42.86
N GLN A 71 9.48 28.61 -41.91
CA GLN A 71 10.34 29.49 -41.10
C GLN A 71 9.55 30.66 -40.51
N GLY A 72 9.35 30.67 -39.18
CA GLY A 72 8.66 31.76 -38.48
C GLY A 72 7.26 31.46 -37.94
N ALA A 73 6.91 30.20 -37.69
CA ALA A 73 5.74 29.88 -36.87
C ALA A 73 5.97 30.40 -35.44
N SER A 74 5.39 31.55 -35.09
CA SER A 74 5.40 32.04 -33.70
C SER A 74 4.83 30.97 -32.77
N ALA A 75 5.60 30.60 -31.75
CA ALA A 75 5.09 29.77 -30.67
C ALA A 75 3.97 30.53 -29.95
N VAL A 76 2.71 30.27 -30.35
CA VAL A 76 1.54 30.75 -29.62
C VAL A 76 1.70 30.26 -28.19
N PRO A 77 1.81 31.16 -27.19
CA PRO A 77 2.00 30.74 -25.81
C PRO A 77 0.79 29.89 -25.43
N ALA A 78 1.03 28.64 -25.06
CA ALA A 78 -0.02 27.67 -24.78
C ALA A 78 -1.05 28.32 -23.85
N ALA A 79 -2.29 28.44 -24.35
CA ALA A 79 -3.33 29.18 -23.66
C ALA A 79 -3.44 28.66 -22.23
N LYS A 80 -3.51 29.57 -21.25
CA LYS A 80 -3.64 29.18 -19.84
C LYS A 80 -4.94 28.41 -19.68
N GLU A 81 -4.79 27.08 -19.63
CA GLU A 81 -5.85 26.10 -19.50
C GLU A 81 -6.87 26.57 -18.47
N SER A 82 -8.15 26.66 -18.87
CA SER A 82 -9.17 27.12 -17.94
C SER A 82 -9.43 26.07 -16.85
N THR A 83 -9.96 26.53 -15.72
CA THR A 83 -10.39 25.62 -14.65
C THR A 83 -11.60 24.76 -15.03
N ALA A 84 -12.26 25.04 -16.16
CA ALA A 84 -13.24 24.15 -16.77
C ALA A 84 -12.54 23.04 -17.58
N ASP A 85 -11.67 23.40 -18.53
CA ASP A 85 -10.91 22.44 -19.35
C ASP A 85 -10.18 21.41 -18.49
N ARG A 86 -9.57 21.86 -17.37
CA ARG A 86 -8.91 20.94 -16.42
C ARG A 86 -9.86 19.93 -15.81
N ARG A 87 -11.04 20.37 -15.37
CA ARG A 87 -12.05 19.49 -14.74
C ARG A 87 -12.64 18.50 -15.74
N ASP A 88 -12.87 18.94 -16.97
CA ASP A 88 -13.39 18.05 -18.02
C ASP A 88 -12.33 17.02 -18.47
N ARG A 89 -11.05 17.41 -18.55
CA ARG A 89 -9.94 16.46 -18.76
C ARG A 89 -9.76 15.51 -17.57
N ALA A 90 -9.84 15.99 -16.33
CA ALA A 90 -9.79 15.15 -15.13
C ALA A 90 -10.94 14.13 -15.10
N ARG A 91 -12.17 14.59 -15.40
CA ARG A 91 -13.35 13.72 -15.54
C ARG A 91 -13.19 12.67 -16.63
N THR A 92 -12.69 13.06 -17.80
CA THR A 92 -12.45 12.12 -18.91
C THR A 92 -11.40 11.08 -18.53
N ASN A 93 -10.29 11.50 -17.91
CA ASN A 93 -9.26 10.59 -17.42
C ASN A 93 -9.80 9.61 -16.36
N ALA A 94 -10.62 10.10 -15.42
CA ALA A 94 -11.25 9.28 -14.39
C ALA A 94 -12.31 8.32 -14.97
N GLU A 95 -13.06 8.72 -15.98
CA GLU A 95 -14.04 7.86 -16.66
C GLU A 95 -13.33 6.77 -17.47
N ASP A 96 -12.24 7.11 -18.16
CA ASP A 96 -11.41 6.12 -18.84
C ASP A 96 -10.68 5.19 -17.88
N ALA A 97 -10.27 5.64 -16.69
CA ALA A 97 -9.76 4.77 -15.64
C ALA A 97 -10.85 3.78 -15.16
N LEU A 98 -12.08 4.27 -14.93
CA LEU A 98 -13.22 3.45 -14.52
C LEU A 98 -13.63 2.44 -15.61
N ARG A 99 -13.66 2.85 -16.89
CA ARG A 99 -13.91 1.93 -18.03
C ARG A 99 -12.86 0.82 -18.08
N LYS A 100 -11.59 1.11 -17.76
CA LYS A 100 -10.47 0.14 -17.74
C LYS A 100 -10.52 -0.85 -16.57
N SER A 101 -11.15 -0.51 -15.44
CA SER A 101 -11.35 -1.46 -14.33
C SER A 101 -12.62 -2.30 -14.47
N LEU A 102 -13.63 -1.81 -15.20
CA LEU A 102 -14.90 -2.51 -15.40
C LEU A 102 -14.94 -3.44 -16.62
N ILE A 103 -14.16 -3.16 -17.67
CA ILE A 103 -14.14 -3.95 -18.91
C ILE A 103 -12.86 -4.81 -18.93
N PRO A 104 -12.96 -6.16 -18.93
CA PRO A 104 -11.79 -7.03 -18.95
C PRO A 104 -10.92 -6.81 -20.19
N ARG A 105 -9.64 -6.49 -19.95
CA ARG A 105 -8.66 -6.22 -20.99
C ARG A 105 -7.99 -7.53 -21.42
N PRO A 106 -8.11 -7.97 -22.69
CA PRO A 106 -7.39 -9.14 -23.17
C PRO A 106 -5.88 -8.86 -23.22
N MET A 107 -5.05 -9.90 -23.16
CA MET A 107 -3.62 -9.75 -23.41
C MET A 107 -3.40 -9.35 -24.88
N GLU A 108 -2.90 -8.14 -25.12
CA GLU A 108 -2.67 -7.64 -26.47
C GLU A 108 -1.58 -8.45 -27.21
N ARG A 109 -1.67 -8.55 -28.55
CA ARG A 109 -0.74 -9.35 -29.35
C ARG A 109 0.74 -8.98 -29.12
N PRO A 110 1.15 -7.69 -29.03
CA PRO A 110 2.54 -7.35 -28.70
C PRO A 110 2.95 -7.87 -27.32
N ARG A 111 2.07 -7.79 -26.31
CA ARG A 111 2.37 -8.27 -24.95
C ARG A 111 2.47 -9.80 -24.89
N PHE A 112 1.67 -10.51 -25.68
CA PHE A 112 1.74 -11.96 -25.83
C PHE A 112 3.03 -12.40 -26.54
N VAL A 113 3.45 -11.72 -27.61
CA VAL A 113 4.75 -11.97 -28.27
C VAL A 113 5.92 -11.76 -27.28
N THR A 114 5.89 -10.68 -26.49
CA THR A 114 6.89 -10.45 -25.42
C THR A 114 6.82 -11.52 -24.32
N PHE A 115 5.63 -11.99 -23.94
CA PHE A 115 5.44 -13.06 -22.95
C PHE A 115 6.01 -14.41 -23.43
N LEU A 116 5.84 -14.75 -24.71
CA LEU A 116 6.46 -15.95 -25.29
C LEU A 116 7.98 -15.78 -25.38
N GLY A 117 8.46 -14.62 -25.83
CA GLY A 117 9.89 -14.33 -25.95
C GLY A 117 10.66 -14.27 -24.63
N SER A 118 9.99 -13.98 -23.51
CA SER A 118 10.56 -14.07 -22.16
C SER A 118 10.56 -15.48 -21.57
N ILE A 119 9.98 -16.47 -22.28
CA ILE A 119 10.06 -17.89 -21.96
C ILE A 119 11.15 -18.53 -22.81
N ASP A 120 11.04 -18.41 -24.13
CA ASP A 120 12.00 -18.89 -25.12
C ASP A 120 11.78 -18.19 -26.49
N ALA A 121 12.86 -17.83 -27.19
CA ALA A 121 12.79 -16.97 -28.37
C ALA A 121 12.02 -17.58 -29.57
N PRO A 122 12.15 -18.88 -29.91
CA PRO A 122 11.37 -19.53 -30.96
C PRO A 122 9.85 -19.55 -30.70
N LEU A 123 9.41 -19.56 -29.42
CA LEU A 123 7.98 -19.55 -29.10
C LEU A 123 7.30 -18.28 -29.60
N ALA A 124 7.98 -17.13 -29.55
CA ALA A 124 7.47 -15.85 -30.05
C ALA A 124 7.18 -15.85 -31.57
N ALA A 125 7.78 -16.79 -32.32
CA ALA A 125 7.56 -17.00 -33.75
C ALA A 125 6.65 -18.21 -34.06
N ASN A 126 6.15 -18.93 -33.05
CA ASN A 126 5.33 -20.13 -33.25
C ASN A 126 3.93 -19.77 -33.79
N ALA A 127 3.70 -20.07 -35.07
CA ALA A 127 2.43 -19.80 -35.75
C ALA A 127 1.21 -20.36 -35.00
N GLN A 128 1.28 -21.57 -34.43
CA GLN A 128 0.14 -22.18 -33.74
C GLN A 128 -0.27 -21.41 -32.47
N LEU A 129 0.70 -20.88 -31.72
CA LEU A 129 0.43 -20.04 -30.54
C LEU A 129 -0.09 -18.65 -30.93
N LEU A 130 0.42 -18.09 -32.04
CA LEU A 130 -0.07 -16.82 -32.57
C LEU A 130 -1.49 -16.93 -33.14
N ASP A 131 -1.82 -18.03 -33.82
CA ASP A 131 -3.16 -18.32 -34.32
C ASP A 131 -4.13 -18.55 -33.14
N ALA A 132 -3.72 -19.30 -32.13
CA ALA A 132 -4.47 -19.46 -30.87
C ALA A 132 -4.73 -18.11 -30.18
N HIS A 133 -3.77 -17.17 -30.21
CA HIS A 133 -3.96 -15.81 -29.73
C HIS A 133 -5.01 -15.04 -30.55
N THR A 134 -5.05 -15.18 -31.88
CA THR A 134 -6.10 -14.54 -32.70
C THR A 134 -7.50 -15.12 -32.40
N LEU A 135 -7.61 -16.42 -32.14
CA LEU A 135 -8.87 -17.07 -31.74
C LEU A 135 -9.32 -16.62 -30.34
N TYR A 136 -8.38 -16.48 -29.40
CA TYR A 136 -8.60 -15.87 -28.08
C TYR A 136 -9.10 -14.42 -28.20
N ALA A 137 -8.39 -13.58 -28.96
CA ALA A 137 -8.72 -12.16 -29.11
C ALA A 137 -10.08 -11.95 -29.78
N THR A 138 -10.34 -12.62 -30.91
CA THR A 138 -11.63 -12.51 -31.64
C THR A 138 -12.81 -13.11 -30.88
N SER A 139 -12.57 -14.12 -30.03
CA SER A 139 -13.60 -14.65 -29.11
C SER A 139 -13.95 -13.63 -28.01
N LEU A 140 -12.95 -12.98 -27.41
CA LEU A 140 -13.18 -11.99 -26.37
C LEU A 140 -13.73 -10.66 -26.91
N GLU A 141 -13.35 -10.24 -28.11
CA GLU A 141 -13.94 -9.08 -28.77
C GLU A 141 -15.45 -9.24 -28.94
N LYS A 142 -15.89 -10.38 -29.48
CA LYS A 142 -17.32 -10.72 -29.67
C LYS A 142 -18.09 -10.86 -28.35
N GLN A 143 -17.46 -11.38 -27.30
CA GLN A 143 -18.08 -11.51 -25.97
C GLN A 143 -18.16 -10.17 -25.25
N ASN A 144 -17.11 -9.36 -25.34
CA ASN A 144 -17.04 -8.05 -24.70
C ASN A 144 -17.91 -7.02 -25.41
N GLU A 145 -18.15 -7.09 -26.73
CA GLU A 145 -18.91 -6.05 -27.45
C GLU A 145 -20.30 -5.79 -26.83
N THR A 146 -21.11 -6.83 -26.65
CA THR A 146 -22.45 -6.70 -26.04
C THR A 146 -22.38 -6.27 -24.58
N ALA A 147 -21.47 -6.85 -23.80
CA ALA A 147 -21.34 -6.55 -22.38
C ALA A 147 -20.81 -5.12 -22.13
N ALA A 148 -19.83 -4.66 -22.91
CA ALA A 148 -19.28 -3.31 -22.84
C ALA A 148 -20.33 -2.26 -23.19
N ARG A 149 -21.14 -2.47 -24.24
CA ARG A 149 -22.28 -1.60 -24.58
C ARG A 149 -23.26 -1.49 -23.40
N GLN A 150 -23.54 -2.58 -22.69
CA GLN A 150 -24.42 -2.58 -21.51
C GLN A 150 -23.77 -1.91 -20.29
N ILE A 151 -22.50 -2.18 -20.00
CA ILE A 151 -21.73 -1.51 -18.92
C ILE A 151 -21.68 0.00 -19.15
N LEU A 152 -21.38 0.45 -20.37
CA LEU A 152 -21.37 1.88 -20.74
C LEU A 152 -22.75 2.53 -20.61
N ARG A 153 -23.84 1.80 -20.87
CA ARG A 153 -25.23 2.27 -20.65
C ARG A 153 -25.57 2.42 -19.17
N LEU A 154 -25.05 1.56 -18.29
CA LEU A 154 -25.32 1.57 -16.85
C LEU A 154 -24.42 2.54 -16.06
N LEU A 155 -23.21 2.85 -16.57
CA LEU A 155 -22.23 3.72 -15.91
C LEU A 155 -22.81 5.01 -15.28
N PRO A 156 -23.63 5.83 -15.99
CA PRO A 156 -24.15 7.08 -15.44
C PRO A 156 -25.20 6.91 -14.33
N ALA A 157 -25.80 5.72 -14.21
CA ALA A 157 -26.73 5.39 -13.13
C ALA A 157 -26.00 4.81 -11.91
N ALA A 158 -24.93 4.04 -12.15
CA ALA A 158 -24.15 3.33 -11.14
C ALA A 158 -23.05 4.18 -10.45
N PHE A 159 -22.64 5.31 -11.03
CA PHE A 159 -21.56 6.16 -10.50
C PHE A 159 -21.89 7.67 -10.57
N ASN A 160 -21.30 8.44 -9.64
CA ASN A 160 -21.28 9.91 -9.66
C ASN A 160 -19.82 10.41 -9.68
N PHE A 161 -19.52 11.50 -10.38
CA PHE A 161 -18.19 12.12 -10.37
C PHE A 161 -18.05 13.13 -9.21
N ASP A 162 -17.10 12.89 -8.30
CA ASP A 162 -16.70 13.85 -7.26
C ASP A 162 -15.62 14.79 -7.82
N ALA A 163 -16.03 16.01 -8.17
CA ALA A 163 -15.14 17.05 -8.72
C ALA A 163 -14.19 17.69 -7.69
N ALA A 164 -14.27 17.33 -6.40
CA ALA A 164 -13.29 17.73 -5.37
C ALA A 164 -12.22 16.65 -5.16
N ARG A 165 -12.50 15.39 -5.53
CA ARG A 165 -11.53 14.27 -5.50
C ARG A 165 -11.01 13.88 -6.89
N GLU A 166 -11.62 14.38 -7.95
CA GLU A 166 -11.40 14.00 -9.35
C GLU A 166 -11.61 12.50 -9.63
N VAL A 167 -12.54 11.87 -8.89
CA VAL A 167 -12.78 10.41 -8.88
C VAL A 167 -14.27 10.10 -8.98
N PHE A 168 -14.63 8.98 -9.62
CA PHE A 168 -15.99 8.45 -9.61
C PHE A 168 -16.28 7.64 -8.34
N ILE A 169 -17.37 7.97 -7.66
CA ILE A 169 -17.88 7.28 -6.46
C ILE A 169 -19.08 6.41 -6.87
N THR A 170 -19.17 5.21 -6.31
CA THR A 170 -20.30 4.28 -6.50
C THR A 170 -21.62 4.87 -6.02
N ARG A 171 -22.72 4.42 -6.64
CA ARG A 171 -24.09 4.66 -6.19
C ARG A 171 -24.73 3.31 -5.89
N SER A 172 -25.07 3.06 -4.65
CA SER A 172 -25.65 1.79 -4.19
C SER A 172 -27.09 1.64 -4.72
N THR A 173 -27.22 1.20 -5.98
CA THR A 173 -28.48 1.07 -6.72
C THR A 173 -28.57 -0.27 -7.47
N PRO A 174 -29.77 -0.70 -7.90
CA PRO A 174 -29.93 -1.91 -8.72
C PRO A 174 -29.11 -1.89 -10.02
N GLU A 175 -28.88 -0.71 -10.61
CA GLU A 175 -28.05 -0.54 -11.80
C GLU A 175 -26.57 -0.81 -11.51
N LEU A 176 -26.05 -0.44 -10.33
CA LEU A 176 -24.70 -0.83 -9.91
C LEU A 176 -24.60 -2.36 -9.74
N VAL A 177 -25.59 -2.99 -9.09
CA VAL A 177 -25.61 -4.46 -8.93
C VAL A 177 -25.64 -5.17 -10.28
N ALA A 178 -26.46 -4.69 -11.23
CA ALA A 178 -26.49 -5.22 -12.59
C ALA A 178 -25.16 -5.01 -13.35
N LEU A 179 -24.52 -3.85 -13.19
CA LEU A 179 -23.22 -3.54 -13.78
C LEU A 179 -22.13 -4.47 -13.21
N MET A 180 -22.08 -4.66 -11.89
CA MET A 180 -21.16 -5.60 -11.22
C MET A 180 -21.36 -7.04 -11.71
N ALA A 181 -22.61 -7.49 -11.88
CA ALA A 181 -22.92 -8.82 -12.42
C ALA A 181 -22.43 -8.98 -13.88
N LEU A 182 -22.60 -7.97 -14.72
CA LEU A 182 -22.10 -7.97 -16.11
C LEU A 182 -20.57 -7.95 -16.18
N ARG A 183 -19.91 -7.15 -15.34
CA ARG A 183 -18.44 -7.18 -15.15
C ARG A 183 -17.98 -8.58 -14.77
N ASP A 184 -18.64 -9.21 -13.80
CA ASP A 184 -18.21 -10.50 -13.26
C ASP A 184 -18.40 -11.66 -14.23
N LEU A 185 -19.48 -11.63 -15.03
CA LEU A 185 -19.69 -12.53 -16.15
C LEU A 185 -18.61 -12.35 -17.22
N SER A 186 -18.36 -11.11 -17.64
CA SER A 186 -17.35 -10.77 -18.64
C SER A 186 -15.95 -11.23 -18.21
N ALA A 187 -15.58 -10.99 -16.95
CA ALA A 187 -14.29 -11.40 -16.39
C ALA A 187 -14.17 -12.92 -16.21
N ARG A 188 -15.27 -13.63 -15.90
CA ARG A 188 -15.29 -15.12 -15.90
C ARG A 188 -15.03 -15.67 -17.31
N ASN A 189 -15.64 -15.06 -18.33
CA ASN A 189 -15.43 -15.44 -19.73
C ASN A 189 -13.98 -15.14 -20.19
N ALA A 190 -13.48 -13.93 -19.89
CA ALA A 190 -12.11 -13.51 -20.15
C ALA A 190 -11.08 -14.49 -19.54
N ASN A 191 -11.21 -14.80 -18.25
CA ASN A 191 -10.32 -15.72 -17.55
C ASN A 191 -10.42 -17.17 -18.08
N THR A 192 -11.58 -17.57 -18.61
CA THR A 192 -11.78 -18.90 -19.22
C THR A 192 -11.11 -19.00 -20.59
N ALA A 193 -11.15 -17.93 -21.39
CA ALA A 193 -10.42 -17.87 -22.66
C ALA A 193 -8.90 -17.71 -22.45
N GLU A 194 -8.50 -16.88 -21.48
CA GLU A 194 -7.09 -16.69 -21.10
C GLU A 194 -6.47 -18.00 -20.62
N ARG A 195 -7.15 -18.76 -19.74
CA ARG A 195 -6.68 -20.07 -19.31
C ARG A 195 -6.44 -21.00 -20.49
N LYS A 196 -7.39 -21.15 -21.41
CA LYS A 196 -7.21 -22.00 -22.61
C LYS A 196 -6.01 -21.61 -23.48
N LEU A 197 -5.69 -20.31 -23.58
CA LEU A 197 -4.50 -19.85 -24.28
C LEU A 197 -3.22 -20.22 -23.52
N LEU A 198 -3.22 -20.04 -22.19
CA LEU A 198 -2.08 -20.35 -21.33
C LEU A 198 -1.83 -21.87 -21.21
N ASP A 199 -2.89 -22.69 -21.14
CA ASP A 199 -2.83 -24.15 -21.18
C ASP A 199 -2.11 -24.65 -22.46
N LEU A 200 -2.35 -24.00 -23.60
CA LEU A 200 -1.67 -24.30 -24.88
C LEU A 200 -0.19 -23.86 -24.87
N VAL A 201 0.16 -22.77 -24.19
CA VAL A 201 1.57 -22.39 -24.00
C VAL A 201 2.26 -23.39 -23.05
N GLU A 202 1.62 -23.78 -21.95
CA GLU A 202 2.16 -24.74 -21.00
C GLU A 202 2.34 -26.15 -21.60
N GLY A 203 1.49 -26.52 -22.57
CA GLY A 203 1.68 -27.72 -23.40
C GLY A 203 2.78 -27.63 -24.46
N ALA A 204 3.29 -26.43 -24.75
CA ALA A 204 4.32 -26.19 -25.78
C ALA A 204 5.74 -25.95 -25.21
N ILE A 205 5.90 -25.79 -23.90
CA ILE A 205 7.18 -25.51 -23.23
C ILE A 205 7.90 -26.78 -22.76
N SER A 206 9.24 -26.74 -22.75
CA SER A 206 10.07 -27.78 -22.15
C SER A 206 10.04 -27.73 -20.61
N ALA A 207 10.54 -28.79 -19.96
CA ALA A 207 10.68 -28.81 -18.50
C ALA A 207 11.59 -27.70 -17.96
N GLU A 208 12.64 -27.35 -18.71
CA GLU A 208 13.62 -26.30 -18.38
C GLU A 208 12.99 -24.90 -18.45
N GLN A 209 12.08 -24.70 -19.41
CA GLN A 209 11.39 -23.43 -19.64
C GLN A 209 10.32 -23.09 -18.58
N LYS A 210 9.90 -24.06 -17.74
CA LYS A 210 8.84 -23.86 -16.73
C LYS A 210 9.15 -22.77 -15.71
N THR A 211 10.43 -22.58 -15.37
CA THR A 211 10.87 -21.49 -14.49
C THR A 211 10.64 -20.12 -15.14
N ASN A 212 10.95 -19.96 -16.43
CA ASN A 212 10.75 -18.70 -17.17
C ASN A 212 9.28 -18.44 -17.52
N TYR A 213 8.48 -19.48 -17.78
CA TYR A 213 7.01 -19.39 -17.82
C TYR A 213 6.44 -18.89 -16.49
N SER A 214 6.89 -19.42 -15.35
CA SER A 214 6.44 -18.98 -14.03
C SER A 214 6.79 -17.52 -13.74
N LYS A 215 8.03 -17.09 -14.07
CA LYS A 215 8.46 -15.67 -14.00
C LYS A 215 7.60 -14.77 -14.90
N SER A 216 7.37 -15.19 -16.14
CA SER A 216 6.57 -14.43 -17.14
C SER A 216 5.10 -14.32 -16.74
N MET A 217 4.53 -15.36 -16.14
CA MET A 217 3.17 -15.36 -15.57
C MET A 217 3.04 -14.37 -14.41
N LEU A 218 4.02 -14.34 -13.50
CA LEU A 218 4.03 -13.38 -12.40
C LEU A 218 4.10 -11.94 -12.92
N ALA A 219 4.95 -11.65 -13.91
CA ALA A 219 5.01 -10.33 -14.54
C ALA A 219 3.65 -9.90 -15.13
N TRP A 220 2.95 -10.80 -15.82
CA TRP A 220 1.60 -10.52 -16.34
C TRP A 220 0.57 -10.25 -15.23
N ARG A 221 0.61 -10.98 -14.11
CA ARG A 221 -0.31 -10.72 -12.98
C ARG A 221 0.01 -9.43 -12.23
N LEU A 222 1.28 -9.01 -12.19
CA LEU A 222 1.68 -7.70 -11.64
C LEU A 222 1.26 -6.52 -12.54
N GLU A 223 1.17 -6.71 -13.85
CA GLU A 223 0.61 -5.69 -14.77
C GLU A 223 -0.92 -5.53 -14.61
N GLN A 224 -1.61 -6.57 -14.15
CA GLN A 224 -3.06 -6.55 -13.92
C GLN A 224 -3.48 -5.90 -12.59
N LEU A 225 -2.56 -5.71 -11.63
CA LEU A 225 -2.88 -5.22 -10.28
C LEU A 225 -2.01 -4.02 -9.90
N PRO A 226 -2.58 -2.83 -9.65
CA PRO A 226 -1.80 -1.61 -9.43
C PRO A 226 -0.97 -1.68 -8.14
N LYS A 227 0.33 -1.41 -8.24
CA LYS A 227 1.29 -1.49 -7.12
C LYS A 227 0.98 -0.56 -5.93
N ASP A 228 0.14 0.45 -6.12
CA ASP A 228 -0.32 1.36 -5.05
C ASP A 228 -1.54 0.82 -4.28
N ALA A 229 -2.15 -0.28 -4.73
CA ALA A 229 -3.19 -1.04 -4.01
C ALA A 229 -2.60 -2.29 -3.30
N LEU A 230 -1.32 -2.20 -2.92
CA LEU A 230 -0.57 -3.21 -2.19
C LEU A 230 0.12 -2.59 -0.98
N LEU A 231 0.19 -3.35 0.11
CA LEU A 231 1.02 -3.06 1.28
C LEU A 231 2.50 -2.97 0.89
N PRO A 232 3.34 -2.26 1.67
CA PRO A 232 4.76 -2.14 1.38
C PRO A 232 5.43 -3.51 1.24
N SER A 233 5.08 -4.47 2.11
CA SER A 233 5.65 -5.83 2.10
C SER A 233 5.23 -6.74 0.93
N THR A 234 4.21 -6.36 0.16
CA THR A 234 3.69 -7.12 -0.98
C THR A 234 3.93 -6.44 -2.32
N ARG A 235 4.19 -5.12 -2.33
CA ARG A 235 4.42 -4.24 -3.50
C ARG A 235 5.64 -4.60 -4.35
N VAL A 236 6.71 -5.09 -3.72
CA VAL A 236 8.00 -5.43 -4.36
C VAL A 236 8.22 -6.93 -4.27
N THR A 237 8.75 -7.56 -5.32
CA THR A 237 9.02 -9.00 -5.33
C THR A 237 10.49 -9.34 -5.11
N LEU A 238 10.76 -10.55 -4.60
CA LEU A 238 12.13 -11.06 -4.46
C LEU A 238 12.86 -11.17 -5.80
N LEU A 239 12.15 -11.31 -6.93
CA LEU A 239 12.76 -11.28 -8.27
C LEU A 239 13.31 -9.88 -8.59
N GLU A 240 12.54 -8.82 -8.30
CA GLU A 240 12.97 -7.43 -8.48
C GLU A 240 14.15 -7.08 -7.57
N LEU A 241 14.23 -7.69 -6.38
CA LEU A 241 15.36 -7.51 -5.45
C LEU A 241 16.61 -8.28 -5.87
N LEU A 242 16.48 -9.57 -6.22
CA LEU A 242 17.61 -10.43 -6.60
C LEU A 242 18.26 -10.04 -7.93
N ALA A 243 17.51 -9.42 -8.84
CA ALA A 243 18.07 -8.81 -10.06
C ALA A 243 19.10 -7.70 -9.75
N GLN A 244 19.08 -7.13 -8.53
CA GLN A 244 19.96 -6.03 -8.12
C GLN A 244 21.15 -6.49 -7.25
N THR A 245 21.08 -7.67 -6.62
CA THR A 245 22.13 -8.16 -5.70
C THR A 245 23.38 -8.73 -6.38
N LYS A 246 23.40 -8.84 -7.72
CA LYS A 246 24.57 -9.29 -8.53
C LYS A 246 25.21 -10.60 -8.05
N LEU A 247 24.38 -11.61 -7.78
CA LEU A 247 24.84 -12.96 -7.45
C LEU A 247 25.66 -13.58 -8.60
N ASP A 248 26.55 -14.50 -8.29
CA ASP A 248 27.30 -15.28 -9.28
C ASP A 248 26.40 -16.30 -10.03
N SER A 249 26.90 -16.87 -11.11
CA SER A 249 26.14 -17.77 -11.97
C SER A 249 25.81 -19.12 -11.32
N GLU A 250 26.65 -19.65 -10.43
CA GLU A 250 26.40 -20.94 -9.77
C GLU A 250 25.27 -20.79 -8.74
N THR A 251 25.35 -19.74 -7.92
CA THR A 251 24.28 -19.35 -6.99
C THR A 251 22.97 -19.04 -7.72
N GLN A 252 23.00 -18.32 -8.85
CA GLN A 252 21.80 -18.09 -9.66
C GLN A 252 21.16 -19.41 -10.11
N THR A 253 21.95 -20.35 -10.65
CA THR A 253 21.47 -21.68 -11.08
C THR A 253 20.96 -22.52 -9.90
N ALA A 254 21.57 -22.41 -8.71
CA ALA A 254 21.08 -23.07 -7.49
C ALA A 254 19.75 -22.51 -6.97
N LEU A 255 19.44 -21.23 -7.27
CA LEU A 255 18.19 -20.57 -6.87
C LEU A 255 17.06 -20.71 -7.89
N GLU A 256 17.33 -20.92 -9.18
CA GLU A 256 16.35 -21.14 -10.25
C GLU A 256 15.08 -21.92 -9.84
N PRO A 257 15.16 -23.14 -9.27
CA PRO A 257 13.96 -23.91 -8.90
C PRO A 257 13.16 -23.28 -7.76
N ILE A 258 13.81 -22.57 -6.82
CA ILE A 258 13.14 -21.83 -5.74
C ILE A 258 12.42 -20.63 -6.33
N LEU A 259 13.04 -19.93 -7.28
CA LEU A 259 12.46 -18.77 -7.97
C LEU A 259 11.30 -19.14 -8.88
N GLY A 260 11.35 -20.28 -9.57
CA GLY A 260 10.23 -20.82 -10.35
C GLY A 260 9.02 -21.15 -9.46
N ALA A 261 9.25 -21.88 -8.36
CA ALA A 261 8.19 -22.20 -7.40
C ALA A 261 7.58 -20.94 -6.74
N TYR A 262 8.42 -19.97 -6.37
CA TYR A 262 7.98 -18.66 -5.84
C TYR A 262 7.14 -17.88 -6.85
N ALA A 263 7.59 -17.79 -8.10
CA ALA A 263 6.88 -17.04 -9.13
C ALA A 263 5.52 -17.66 -9.45
N SER A 264 5.42 -18.99 -9.50
CA SER A 264 4.15 -19.70 -9.65
C SER A 264 3.23 -19.50 -8.43
N ALA A 265 3.75 -19.60 -7.20
CA ALA A 265 2.98 -19.38 -5.98
C ALA A 265 2.41 -17.94 -5.91
N LEU A 266 3.22 -16.92 -6.23
CA LEU A 266 2.76 -15.53 -6.28
C LEU A 266 1.79 -15.27 -7.42
N ALA A 267 2.02 -15.80 -8.63
CA ALA A 267 1.09 -15.60 -9.75
C ALA A 267 -0.31 -16.14 -9.42
N ASN A 268 -0.39 -17.28 -8.73
CA ASN A 268 -1.64 -17.83 -8.21
C ASN A 268 -2.24 -16.96 -7.10
N ALA A 269 -1.44 -16.46 -6.15
CA ALA A 269 -1.91 -15.59 -5.07
C ALA A 269 -2.43 -14.24 -5.57
N PHE A 270 -1.77 -13.61 -6.56
CA PHE A 270 -2.26 -12.39 -7.21
C PHE A 270 -3.54 -12.65 -8.00
N ALA A 271 -3.64 -13.77 -8.74
CA ALA A 271 -4.90 -14.14 -9.42
C ALA A 271 -6.04 -14.38 -8.42
N GLN A 272 -5.75 -14.96 -7.25
CA GLN A 272 -6.72 -15.13 -6.16
C GLN A 272 -7.11 -13.77 -5.54
N ARG A 273 -6.18 -12.87 -5.25
CA ARG A 273 -6.47 -11.51 -4.75
C ARG A 273 -7.34 -10.72 -5.74
N THR A 274 -6.98 -10.69 -7.02
CA THR A 274 -7.78 -10.03 -8.08
C THR A 274 -9.20 -10.61 -8.16
N ARG A 275 -9.35 -11.92 -7.93
CA ARG A 275 -10.68 -12.56 -7.84
C ARG A 275 -11.44 -12.12 -6.58
N ILE A 276 -10.80 -12.10 -5.41
CA ILE A 276 -11.42 -11.76 -4.12
C ILE A 276 -11.87 -10.30 -4.12
N LEU A 277 -10.99 -9.33 -4.44
CA LEU A 277 -11.32 -7.90 -4.51
C LEU A 277 -12.55 -7.62 -5.39
N ARG A 278 -12.64 -8.30 -6.53
CA ARG A 278 -13.78 -8.20 -7.45
C ARG A 278 -15.06 -8.82 -6.86
N GLU A 279 -14.95 -9.98 -6.19
CA GLU A 279 -16.09 -10.61 -5.52
C GLU A 279 -16.54 -9.81 -4.27
N ALA A 280 -15.62 -9.08 -3.62
CA ALA A 280 -15.89 -8.12 -2.56
C ALA A 280 -16.60 -6.86 -3.09
N ASP A 281 -16.11 -6.21 -4.15
CA ASP A 281 -16.80 -5.11 -4.86
C ASP A 281 -18.27 -5.45 -5.17
N SER A 282 -18.49 -6.61 -5.80
CA SER A 282 -19.82 -7.07 -6.19
C SER A 282 -20.71 -7.35 -4.97
N SER A 283 -20.13 -7.87 -3.88
CA SER A 283 -20.83 -8.12 -2.62
C SER A 283 -21.17 -6.82 -1.89
N ARG A 284 -20.25 -5.86 -1.81
CA ARG A 284 -20.43 -4.51 -1.24
C ARG A 284 -21.56 -3.77 -1.96
N ALA A 285 -21.59 -3.83 -3.29
CA ALA A 285 -22.69 -3.27 -4.08
C ALA A 285 -24.06 -3.88 -3.71
N ILE A 286 -24.15 -5.21 -3.53
CA ILE A 286 -25.38 -5.89 -3.11
C ILE A 286 -25.78 -5.51 -1.68
N ILE A 287 -24.84 -5.52 -0.74
CA ILE A 287 -25.06 -5.20 0.69
C ILE A 287 -25.60 -3.78 0.83
N GLU A 288 -24.90 -2.78 0.29
CA GLU A 288 -25.31 -1.37 0.42
C GLU A 288 -26.62 -1.06 -0.31
N THR A 289 -26.87 -1.69 -1.47
CA THR A 289 -28.12 -1.50 -2.22
C THR A 289 -29.31 -2.12 -1.48
N THR A 290 -29.09 -3.24 -0.78
CA THR A 290 -30.11 -3.93 0.03
C THR A 290 -30.38 -3.19 1.35
N ALA A 291 -29.34 -2.60 1.95
CA ALA A 291 -29.45 -1.70 3.10
C ALA A 291 -30.15 -0.37 2.75
N GLY A 292 -30.05 0.06 1.49
CA GLY A 292 -30.77 1.19 0.93
C GLY A 292 -30.02 2.52 0.97
N THR A 293 -30.59 3.53 0.31
CA THR A 293 -30.03 4.89 0.30
C THR A 293 -29.96 5.45 1.72
N LEU A 294 -28.80 6.01 2.10
CA LEU A 294 -28.56 6.57 3.43
C LEU A 294 -28.66 5.55 4.58
N TRP A 295 -28.38 4.26 4.33
CA TRP A 295 -28.42 3.21 5.36
C TRP A 295 -27.62 3.52 6.64
N ARG A 296 -26.56 4.33 6.56
CA ARG A 296 -25.78 4.84 7.71
C ARG A 296 -26.57 5.72 8.69
N TYR A 297 -27.83 6.05 8.38
CA TYR A 297 -28.78 6.77 9.22
C TYR A 297 -30.02 5.91 9.60
N ALA A 298 -29.98 4.60 9.32
CA ALA A 298 -30.99 3.64 9.76
C ALA A 298 -30.87 3.36 11.28
N PRO A 299 -31.82 2.64 11.90
CA PRO A 299 -31.68 2.13 13.26
C PRO A 299 -30.38 1.35 13.48
N VAL A 300 -29.89 1.36 14.72
CA VAL A 300 -28.55 0.86 15.10
C VAL A 300 -28.35 -0.59 14.68
N GLU A 301 -29.39 -1.42 14.83
CA GLU A 301 -29.42 -2.84 14.51
C GLU A 301 -29.21 -3.10 13.01
N ILE A 302 -29.66 -2.18 12.15
CA ILE A 302 -29.44 -2.24 10.70
C ILE A 302 -28.03 -1.75 10.37
N THR A 303 -27.56 -0.65 10.98
CA THR A 303 -26.21 -0.16 10.73
C THR A 303 -25.13 -1.15 11.16
N GLU A 304 -25.23 -1.73 12.37
CA GLU A 304 -24.29 -2.73 12.87
C GLU A 304 -24.31 -3.99 11.99
N GLY A 305 -25.51 -4.49 11.65
CA GLY A 305 -25.67 -5.65 10.77
C GLY A 305 -25.07 -5.46 9.37
N VAL A 306 -25.04 -4.23 8.85
CA VAL A 306 -24.41 -3.88 7.57
C VAL A 306 -22.90 -3.66 7.72
N GLU A 307 -22.44 -2.97 8.77
CA GLU A 307 -21.01 -2.74 9.00
C GLU A 307 -20.26 -4.04 9.29
N ILE A 308 -20.85 -5.02 9.98
CA ILE A 308 -20.30 -6.37 10.15
C ILE A 308 -20.13 -7.08 8.79
N GLN A 309 -21.11 -6.96 7.90
CA GLN A 309 -21.04 -7.57 6.55
C GLN A 309 -19.96 -6.91 5.69
N LEU A 310 -19.80 -5.57 5.78
CA LEU A 310 -18.76 -4.86 5.04
C LEU A 310 -17.36 -5.14 5.60
N ALA A 311 -17.19 -5.18 6.93
CA ALA A 311 -15.94 -5.54 7.58
C ALA A 311 -15.50 -6.97 7.21
N THR A 312 -16.44 -7.92 7.08
CA THR A 312 -16.16 -9.28 6.61
C THR A 312 -15.55 -9.32 5.19
N LEU A 313 -15.85 -8.34 4.34
CA LEU A 313 -15.23 -8.19 3.02
C LEU A 313 -13.83 -7.58 3.13
N ASP A 314 -13.66 -6.51 3.90
CA ASP A 314 -12.36 -5.85 4.11
C ASP A 314 -11.34 -6.82 4.78
N ASP A 315 -11.80 -7.68 5.70
CA ASP A 315 -11.01 -8.77 6.29
C ASP A 315 -10.58 -9.82 5.25
N ALA A 316 -11.45 -10.17 4.30
CA ALA A 316 -11.13 -11.13 3.24
C ALA A 316 -10.15 -10.55 2.21
N ASP A 317 -10.31 -9.27 1.87
CA ASP A 317 -9.38 -8.51 1.02
C ASP A 317 -8.01 -8.42 1.68
N PHE A 318 -7.94 -8.13 2.98
CA PHE A 318 -6.69 -8.09 3.74
C PHE A 318 -6.07 -9.49 3.90
N ALA A 319 -6.85 -10.54 4.19
CA ALA A 319 -6.36 -11.92 4.30
C ALA A 319 -5.77 -12.44 2.97
N SER A 320 -6.31 -12.01 1.81
CA SER A 320 -5.73 -12.31 0.50
C SER A 320 -4.29 -11.77 0.34
N GLU A 321 -3.97 -10.70 1.06
CA GLU A 321 -2.67 -10.04 1.02
C GLU A 321 -1.68 -10.63 2.02
N LEU A 322 -2.15 -11.01 3.21
CA LEU A 322 -1.35 -11.78 4.17
C LEU A 322 -0.81 -13.09 3.54
N ALA A 323 -1.58 -13.73 2.65
CA ALA A 323 -1.12 -14.89 1.89
C ALA A 323 0.05 -14.55 0.94
N ILE A 324 -0.02 -13.45 0.20
CA ILE A 324 1.08 -12.94 -0.65
C ILE A 324 2.32 -12.65 0.21
N ARG A 325 2.15 -11.97 1.34
CA ARG A 325 3.22 -11.65 2.30
C ARG A 325 3.90 -12.89 2.86
N THR A 326 3.13 -13.91 3.21
CA THR A 326 3.67 -15.19 3.73
C THR A 326 4.51 -15.90 2.67
N ILE A 327 4.05 -15.95 1.42
CA ILE A 327 4.81 -16.51 0.29
C ILE A 327 6.13 -15.74 0.08
N GLN A 328 6.14 -14.42 0.25
CA GLN A 328 7.37 -13.62 0.22
C GLN A 328 8.33 -14.04 1.34
N PHE A 329 7.91 -13.98 2.60
CA PHE A 329 8.80 -14.11 3.75
C PHE A 329 9.36 -15.54 3.91
N ASP A 330 8.53 -16.55 3.67
CA ASP A 330 8.95 -17.95 3.72
C ASP A 330 9.88 -18.30 2.54
N THR A 331 9.80 -17.56 1.43
CA THR A 331 10.75 -17.68 0.31
C THR A 331 12.06 -16.95 0.59
N LEU A 332 12.02 -15.73 1.16
CA LEU A 332 13.20 -14.98 1.57
C LEU A 332 14.08 -15.82 2.52
N ALA A 333 13.47 -16.45 3.53
CA ALA A 333 14.16 -17.35 4.45
C ALA A 333 14.81 -18.55 3.72
N ARG A 334 14.09 -19.19 2.78
CA ARG A 334 14.61 -20.31 1.98
C ARG A 334 15.76 -19.90 1.04
N ILE A 335 15.72 -18.69 0.50
CA ILE A 335 16.80 -18.15 -0.35
C ILE A 335 18.01 -17.77 0.51
N ARG A 336 17.82 -17.08 1.64
CA ARG A 336 18.90 -16.75 2.59
C ARG A 336 19.63 -18.00 3.08
N ALA A 337 18.90 -19.08 3.36
CA ALA A 337 19.47 -20.38 3.74
C ALA A 337 20.19 -21.14 2.60
N ARG A 338 20.27 -20.57 1.39
CA ARG A 338 21.07 -21.09 0.25
C ARG A 338 22.17 -20.13 -0.21
N LEU A 339 22.23 -18.92 0.36
CA LEU A 339 23.28 -17.95 0.07
C LEU A 339 24.43 -18.10 1.07
N GLN A 340 25.62 -17.63 0.69
CA GLN A 340 26.69 -17.38 1.66
C GLN A 340 26.22 -16.35 2.70
N PRO A 341 26.61 -16.44 3.98
CA PRO A 341 26.05 -15.59 5.05
C PRO A 341 26.09 -14.10 4.72
N ARG A 342 27.21 -13.61 4.16
CA ARG A 342 27.39 -12.23 3.71
C ARG A 342 26.31 -11.75 2.73
N ASP A 343 25.98 -12.57 1.74
CA ASP A 343 25.06 -12.20 0.66
C ASP A 343 23.60 -12.51 1.00
N GLY A 344 23.37 -13.52 1.85
CA GLY A 344 22.09 -13.72 2.54
C GLY A 344 21.72 -12.53 3.42
N ARG A 345 22.67 -12.03 4.22
CA ARG A 345 22.52 -10.81 5.03
C ARG A 345 22.24 -9.58 4.16
N ARG A 346 23.02 -9.36 3.10
CA ARG A 346 22.79 -8.27 2.13
C ARG A 346 21.43 -8.31 1.46
N LEU A 347 20.92 -9.50 1.12
CA LEU A 347 19.58 -9.67 0.57
C LEU A 347 18.51 -9.24 1.58
N VAL A 348 18.64 -9.64 2.86
CA VAL A 348 17.73 -9.21 3.92
C VAL A 348 17.83 -7.71 4.16
N GLU A 349 19.04 -7.14 4.29
CA GLU A 349 19.25 -5.69 4.43
C GLU A 349 18.63 -4.91 3.25
N PHE A 350 18.76 -5.41 2.02
CA PHE A 350 18.19 -4.74 0.84
C PHE A 350 16.67 -4.85 0.78
N TRP A 351 16.11 -6.01 1.15
CA TRP A 351 14.67 -6.21 1.33
C TRP A 351 14.09 -5.27 2.40
N GLN A 352 14.64 -5.27 3.62
CA GLN A 352 14.29 -4.38 4.74
C GLN A 352 14.21 -2.91 4.29
N ARG A 353 15.32 -2.42 3.69
CA ARG A 353 15.48 -1.02 3.23
C ARG A 353 14.50 -0.64 2.12
N THR A 354 13.93 -1.61 1.39
CA THR A 354 13.01 -1.39 0.27
C THR A 354 11.55 -1.38 0.69
N LEU A 355 11.14 -2.18 1.70
CA LEU A 355 9.75 -2.19 2.15
C LEU A 355 9.44 -1.03 3.12
N HIS A 356 10.24 -0.92 4.18
CA HIS A 356 9.97 -0.05 5.33
C HIS A 356 11.25 0.68 5.74
N PRO A 357 11.76 1.61 4.91
CA PRO A 357 13.01 2.31 5.18
C PRO A 357 13.05 3.05 6.52
N GLU A 358 11.91 3.34 7.14
CA GLU A 358 11.76 3.95 8.46
C GLU A 358 11.97 3.00 9.65
N LEU A 359 11.82 1.68 9.47
CA LEU A 359 11.89 0.67 10.56
C LEU A 359 13.28 0.10 10.83
N PHE A 360 14.28 0.45 10.01
CA PHE A 360 15.61 -0.20 10.00
C PHE A 360 16.78 0.80 10.14
N GLU A 361 16.53 1.99 10.69
CA GLU A 361 17.60 2.98 10.93
C GLU A 361 18.57 2.53 12.04
N ASP A 362 18.10 1.71 12.98
CA ASP A 362 18.94 1.05 14.00
C ASP A 362 19.92 0.03 13.38
N GLU A 363 19.45 -0.78 12.44
CA GLU A 363 20.30 -1.71 11.67
C GLU A 363 21.21 -0.99 10.67
N ARG A 364 20.79 0.14 10.06
CA ARG A 364 21.69 0.97 9.24
C ARG A 364 22.84 1.55 10.06
N LEU A 365 22.53 2.03 11.27
CA LEU A 365 23.53 2.53 12.22
C LEU A 365 24.51 1.42 12.61
N LEU A 366 24.01 0.22 12.92
CA LEU A 366 24.84 -0.97 13.17
C LEU A 366 25.71 -1.32 11.96
N SER A 367 25.15 -1.45 10.75
CA SER A 367 25.91 -1.76 9.53
C SER A 367 27.02 -0.75 9.27
N ARG A 368 26.78 0.56 9.49
CA ARG A 368 27.83 1.58 9.37
C ARG A 368 28.93 1.40 10.41
N MET A 369 28.57 1.19 11.69
CA MET A 369 29.56 0.97 12.75
C MET A 369 30.39 -0.30 12.54
N VAL A 370 29.80 -1.34 11.94
CA VAL A 370 30.50 -2.56 11.49
C VAL A 370 31.49 -2.24 10.37
N GLU A 371 31.06 -1.53 9.33
CA GLU A 371 31.93 -1.13 8.21
C GLU A 371 33.07 -0.20 8.66
N GLU A 372 32.81 0.72 9.59
CA GLU A 372 33.84 1.58 10.19
C GLU A 372 34.82 0.80 11.09
N THR A 373 34.39 -0.28 11.74
CA THR A 373 35.26 -1.12 12.60
C THR A 373 36.12 -2.10 11.78
N LEU A 374 35.57 -2.70 10.71
CA LEU A 374 36.31 -3.56 9.78
C LEU A 374 37.28 -2.77 8.86
N ALA A 375 37.21 -1.43 8.88
CA ALA A 375 38.14 -0.57 8.14
C ALA A 375 39.39 -0.16 8.97
N LEU A 376 39.51 -0.64 10.21
CA LEU A 376 40.57 -0.20 11.13
C LEU A 376 41.89 -0.96 10.89
N PRO A 377 43.02 -0.27 10.63
CA PRO A 377 44.31 -0.90 10.36
C PRO A 377 44.96 -1.54 11.61
N SER A 378 44.27 -1.53 12.75
CA SER A 378 44.66 -2.18 14.01
C SER A 378 43.98 -3.53 14.23
N PHE A 379 42.97 -3.89 13.43
CA PHE A 379 42.40 -5.25 13.43
C PHE A 379 43.31 -6.21 12.67
N SER A 380 43.35 -7.46 13.12
CA SER A 380 43.97 -8.59 12.38
C SER A 380 42.89 -9.54 11.87
N ASP A 381 43.23 -10.38 10.90
CA ASP A 381 42.36 -11.38 10.29
C ASP A 381 41.59 -12.24 11.32
N GLU A 382 42.21 -12.52 12.49
CA GLU A 382 41.58 -13.23 13.61
C GLU A 382 40.49 -12.40 14.32
N HIS A 383 40.73 -11.09 14.51
CA HIS A 383 39.74 -10.16 15.07
C HIS A 383 38.59 -9.91 14.10
N ASP A 384 38.88 -9.77 12.81
CA ASP A 384 37.87 -9.66 11.75
C ASP A 384 36.96 -10.90 11.71
N THR A 385 37.56 -12.10 11.78
CA THR A 385 36.80 -13.36 11.82
C THR A 385 35.91 -13.44 13.06
N ALA A 386 36.46 -13.18 14.25
CA ALA A 386 35.69 -13.20 15.50
C ALA A 386 34.57 -12.14 15.53
N LEU A 387 34.83 -10.95 14.95
CA LEU A 387 33.83 -9.89 14.80
C LEU A 387 32.70 -10.32 13.85
N LEU A 388 33.02 -10.90 12.69
CA LEU A 388 32.02 -11.37 11.73
C LEU A 388 31.11 -12.47 12.30
N ASP A 389 31.66 -13.44 13.05
CA ASP A 389 30.87 -14.47 13.73
C ASP A 389 29.96 -13.88 14.83
N ALA A 390 30.47 -12.94 15.63
CA ALA A 390 29.72 -12.26 16.67
C ALA A 390 28.58 -11.38 16.10
N LEU A 391 28.76 -10.86 14.88
CA LEU A 391 27.75 -10.11 14.13
C LEU A 391 26.72 -11.01 13.46
N GLU A 392 27.12 -12.09 12.78
CA GLU A 392 26.18 -13.05 12.18
C GLU A 392 25.23 -13.64 13.24
N THR A 393 25.76 -13.96 14.43
CA THR A 393 24.95 -14.33 15.62
C THR A 393 23.92 -13.26 16.01
N SER A 394 24.21 -11.98 15.76
CA SER A 394 23.31 -10.85 16.04
C SER A 394 22.27 -10.67 14.92
N TYR A 395 22.67 -10.79 13.64
CA TYR A 395 21.75 -10.73 12.50
C TYR A 395 20.72 -11.87 12.50
N GLN A 396 21.14 -13.10 12.84
CA GLN A 396 20.23 -14.23 13.02
C GLN A 396 19.16 -14.00 14.12
N ARG A 397 19.43 -13.14 15.11
CA ARG A 397 18.44 -12.67 16.10
C ARG A 397 17.57 -11.52 15.56
N LEU A 398 18.12 -10.64 14.74
CA LEU A 398 17.43 -9.49 14.13
C LEU A 398 16.43 -9.89 13.04
N GLU A 399 16.69 -10.96 12.28
CA GLU A 399 15.83 -11.42 11.18
C GLU A 399 14.38 -11.75 11.56
N PRO A 400 14.08 -12.63 12.54
CA PRO A 400 12.70 -12.89 12.94
C PRO A 400 12.02 -11.63 13.51
N LEU A 401 12.78 -10.73 14.14
CA LEU A 401 12.28 -9.46 14.65
C LEU A 401 12.06 -8.41 13.54
N SER A 402 12.81 -8.49 12.44
CA SER A 402 12.60 -7.71 11.21
C SER A 402 11.29 -8.11 10.55
N ARG A 403 11.05 -9.43 10.46
CA ARG A 403 9.76 -9.99 10.02
C ARG A 403 8.64 -9.50 10.95
N GLU A 404 8.78 -9.66 12.27
CA GLU A 404 7.77 -9.19 13.24
C GLU A 404 7.45 -7.69 13.07
N SER A 405 8.47 -6.83 12.90
CA SER A 405 8.27 -5.39 12.72
C SER A 405 7.58 -5.02 11.40
N CYS A 406 7.89 -5.69 10.29
CA CYS A 406 7.15 -5.52 9.03
C CYS A 406 5.71 -6.05 9.16
N GLU A 407 5.53 -7.21 9.79
CA GLU A 407 4.21 -7.83 9.95
C GLU A 407 3.26 -6.96 10.77
N ALA A 408 3.79 -6.22 11.75
CA ALA A 408 3.08 -5.24 12.57
C ALA A 408 2.85 -3.88 11.87
N ALA A 409 3.84 -3.36 11.13
CA ALA A 409 3.70 -2.08 10.45
C ALA A 409 2.66 -2.12 9.31
N ASP A 410 2.64 -3.21 8.53
CA ASP A 410 1.60 -3.49 7.52
C ASP A 410 0.18 -3.38 8.11
N LEU A 411 -0.03 -3.81 9.36
CA LEU A 411 -1.35 -3.81 10.01
C LEU A 411 -1.90 -2.39 10.27
N VAL A 412 -1.05 -1.36 10.28
CA VAL A 412 -1.49 0.03 10.47
C VAL A 412 -2.25 0.55 9.24
N LEU A 413 -1.77 0.22 8.03
CA LEU A 413 -2.21 0.89 6.79
C LEU A 413 -3.68 0.67 6.40
N PRO A 414 -4.26 -0.54 6.44
CA PRO A 414 -5.69 -0.74 6.12
C PRO A 414 -6.62 0.04 7.06
N ARG A 415 -6.19 0.21 8.32
CA ARG A 415 -7.01 0.77 9.39
C ARG A 415 -7.16 2.29 9.29
N LEU A 416 -6.19 2.98 8.69
CA LEU A 416 -6.25 4.43 8.41
C LEU A 416 -7.41 4.83 7.47
N ALA A 417 -7.95 3.90 6.69
CA ALA A 417 -9.08 4.16 5.79
C ALA A 417 -10.44 4.24 6.50
N ILE A 418 -10.57 3.60 7.68
CA ILE A 418 -11.86 3.41 8.39
C ILE A 418 -11.81 4.18 9.71
N ARG A 419 -12.83 5.02 9.96
CA ARG A 419 -12.89 5.91 11.15
C ARG A 419 -13.83 5.43 12.24
N SER A 420 -14.13 4.13 12.31
CA SER A 420 -14.90 3.53 13.41
C SER A 420 -14.06 3.45 14.69
N LYS A 421 -14.73 3.30 15.84
CA LYS A 421 -14.04 3.11 17.14
C LYS A 421 -13.13 1.88 17.11
N ASP A 422 -13.58 0.80 16.49
CA ASP A 422 -12.85 -0.47 16.47
C ASP A 422 -11.66 -0.43 15.50
N ALA A 423 -11.81 0.25 14.36
CA ALA A 423 -10.70 0.51 13.44
C ALA A 423 -9.60 1.37 14.11
N MET A 424 -9.98 2.45 14.81
CA MET A 424 -9.04 3.27 15.58
C MET A 424 -8.36 2.47 16.72
N THR A 425 -9.10 1.62 17.41
CA THR A 425 -8.55 0.79 18.51
C THR A 425 -7.53 -0.20 17.96
N ALA A 426 -7.89 -0.93 16.90
CA ALA A 426 -6.99 -1.89 16.26
C ALA A 426 -5.82 -1.22 15.52
N GLU A 427 -5.92 0.06 15.12
CA GLU A 427 -4.80 0.85 14.60
C GLU A 427 -3.78 1.11 15.71
N ILE A 428 -4.26 1.46 16.91
CA ILE A 428 -3.41 1.68 18.08
C ILE A 428 -2.75 0.37 18.52
N ASP A 429 -3.48 -0.76 18.51
CA ASP A 429 -2.89 -2.08 18.78
C ASP A 429 -1.78 -2.45 17.78
N ALA A 430 -1.98 -2.19 16.48
CA ALA A 430 -0.96 -2.40 15.45
C ALA A 430 0.28 -1.51 15.64
N ARG A 431 0.09 -0.25 16.07
CA ARG A 431 1.19 0.65 16.43
C ARG A 431 1.95 0.17 17.67
N ILE A 432 1.24 -0.29 18.71
CA ILE A 432 1.86 -0.86 19.92
C ILE A 432 2.66 -2.12 19.57
N ALA A 433 2.11 -3.02 18.74
CA ALA A 433 2.83 -4.20 18.26
C ALA A 433 4.10 -3.83 17.45
N THR A 434 4.04 -2.78 16.65
CA THR A 434 5.20 -2.26 15.90
C THR A 434 6.28 -1.76 16.86
N ILE A 435 5.91 -1.02 17.91
CA ILE A 435 6.82 -0.53 18.95
C ILE A 435 7.41 -1.70 19.76
N ASP A 436 6.60 -2.68 20.15
CA ASP A 436 7.08 -3.84 20.92
C ASP A 436 8.04 -4.73 20.09
N ALA A 437 7.87 -4.81 18.77
CA ALA A 437 8.84 -5.43 17.88
C ALA A 437 10.13 -4.58 17.76
N GLN A 438 10.00 -3.27 17.58
CA GLN A 438 11.13 -2.32 17.51
C GLN A 438 11.99 -2.31 18.77
N HIS A 439 11.39 -2.32 19.96
CA HIS A 439 12.12 -2.42 21.22
C HIS A 439 12.98 -3.69 21.29
N LYS A 440 12.43 -4.87 20.93
CA LYS A 440 13.21 -6.13 20.86
C LYS A 440 14.40 -6.02 19.91
N ARG A 441 14.20 -5.43 18.71
CA ARG A 441 15.26 -5.24 17.71
C ARG A 441 16.40 -4.40 18.26
N ARG A 442 16.08 -3.26 18.86
CA ARG A 442 17.07 -2.32 19.40
C ARG A 442 17.86 -2.88 20.56
N LEU A 443 17.30 -3.78 21.37
CA LEU A 443 18.06 -4.55 22.36
C LEU A 443 19.15 -5.42 21.70
N VAL A 444 18.86 -6.08 20.57
CA VAL A 444 19.87 -6.87 19.83
C VAL A 444 20.90 -5.97 19.14
N VAL A 445 20.49 -4.82 18.59
CA VAL A 445 21.43 -3.82 18.04
C VAL A 445 22.36 -3.29 19.14
N LYS A 446 21.82 -3.00 20.33
CA LYS A 446 22.55 -2.52 21.51
C LYS A 446 23.52 -3.58 22.05
N ASP A 447 23.12 -4.85 22.12
CA ASP A 447 24.03 -5.99 22.38
C ASP A 447 25.22 -5.99 21.40
N ALA A 448 24.96 -5.81 20.10
CA ALA A 448 25.98 -5.84 19.04
C ALA A 448 26.92 -4.63 19.09
N LEU A 449 26.39 -3.41 19.28
CA LEU A 449 27.17 -2.18 19.47
C LEU A 449 28.04 -2.23 20.73
N GLN A 450 27.55 -2.85 21.83
CA GLN A 450 28.36 -3.07 23.03
C GLN A 450 29.49 -4.07 22.80
N ARG A 451 29.27 -5.14 22.03
CA ARG A 451 30.32 -6.09 21.63
C ARG A 451 31.39 -5.43 20.76
N LEU A 452 30.98 -4.64 19.75
CA LEU A 452 31.87 -3.79 18.94
C LEU A 452 32.72 -2.87 19.84
N ARG A 453 32.07 -2.14 20.76
CA ARG A 453 32.77 -1.22 21.68
C ARG A 453 33.75 -1.95 22.60
N ALA A 454 33.43 -3.17 23.04
CA ALA A 454 34.33 -3.99 23.85
C ALA A 454 35.54 -4.51 23.05
N MET A 455 35.37 -4.90 21.79
CA MET A 455 36.46 -5.39 20.93
C MET A 455 37.43 -4.28 20.52
N ILE A 456 36.97 -3.05 20.26
CA ILE A 456 37.86 -1.91 20.01
C ILE A 456 38.65 -1.52 21.28
N GLY A 457 38.09 -1.71 22.48
CA GLY A 457 38.72 -1.29 23.73
C GLY A 457 39.13 0.19 23.67
N ASP A 458 40.36 0.52 24.02
CA ASP A 458 40.91 1.88 23.86
C ASP A 458 41.93 1.96 22.71
N LEU A 459 41.93 0.99 21.78
CA LEU A 459 42.84 0.92 20.64
C LEU A 459 42.63 2.07 19.65
N GLU A 460 41.40 2.55 19.49
CA GLU A 460 41.10 3.74 18.69
C GLU A 460 39.99 4.60 19.32
N PRO A 461 40.32 5.77 19.91
CA PRO A 461 39.34 6.60 20.61
C PRO A 461 38.29 7.22 19.68
N ALA A 462 38.58 7.40 18.38
CA ALA A 462 37.68 8.03 17.43
C ALA A 462 36.48 7.13 17.05
N THR A 463 36.67 5.83 16.82
CA THR A 463 35.56 4.89 16.58
C THR A 463 34.92 4.42 17.88
N ALA A 464 35.68 4.35 18.98
CA ALA A 464 35.11 4.17 20.32
C ALA A 464 34.12 5.29 20.69
N ALA A 465 34.40 6.55 20.33
CA ALA A 465 33.47 7.66 20.51
C ALA A 465 32.21 7.52 19.63
N ARG A 466 32.37 7.23 18.33
CA ARG A 466 31.24 7.02 17.41
C ARG A 466 30.32 5.87 17.84
N LEU A 467 30.88 4.79 18.39
CA LEU A 467 30.09 3.70 18.99
C LEU A 467 29.32 4.13 20.24
N ASN A 468 29.89 5.01 21.08
CA ASN A 468 29.18 5.58 22.22
C ASN A 468 28.02 6.49 21.76
N ASP A 469 28.22 7.30 20.71
CA ASP A 469 27.17 8.13 20.10
C ASP A 469 26.06 7.28 19.47
N ALA A 470 26.42 6.16 18.84
CA ALA A 470 25.48 5.18 18.31
C ALA A 470 24.64 4.53 19.43
N LEU A 471 25.28 4.13 20.53
CA LEU A 471 24.59 3.62 21.72
C LEU A 471 23.63 4.67 22.32
N TYR A 472 24.08 5.91 22.49
CA TYR A 472 23.24 7.02 22.97
C TYR A 472 22.05 7.31 22.04
N THR A 473 22.23 7.11 20.73
CA THR A 473 21.15 7.19 19.74
C THR A 473 20.14 6.06 19.96
N THR A 474 20.57 4.81 20.12
CA THR A 474 19.65 3.69 20.42
C THR A 474 18.90 3.88 21.74
N ASP A 475 19.55 4.40 22.79
CA ASP A 475 18.93 4.76 24.06
C ASP A 475 17.90 5.88 23.93
N SER A 476 18.13 6.83 23.02
CA SER A 476 17.21 7.94 22.75
C SER A 476 15.96 7.48 22.00
N LEU A 477 16.13 6.56 21.05
CA LEU A 477 15.04 5.88 20.36
C LEU A 477 14.23 4.98 21.33
N GLU A 478 14.90 4.24 22.22
CA GLU A 478 14.24 3.44 23.27
C GLU A 478 13.37 4.31 24.20
N ARG A 479 13.83 5.51 24.58
CA ARG A 479 13.04 6.48 25.35
C ARG A 479 11.81 7.01 24.58
N ALA A 480 11.92 7.21 23.26
CA ALA A 480 10.81 7.64 22.42
C ALA A 480 9.72 6.56 22.33
N ASP A 481 10.10 5.31 22.02
CA ASP A 481 9.19 4.16 21.99
C ASP A 481 8.42 4.00 23.32
N VAL A 482 9.11 4.14 24.45
CA VAL A 482 8.49 4.06 25.79
C VAL A 482 7.51 5.21 26.06
N PHE A 483 7.70 6.39 25.46
CA PHE A 483 6.74 7.49 25.53
C PHE A 483 5.53 7.24 24.62
N ASP A 484 5.77 6.93 23.35
CA ASP A 484 4.71 6.69 22.36
C ASP A 484 3.82 5.52 22.77
N ARG A 485 4.40 4.41 23.24
CA ARG A 485 3.65 3.26 23.77
C ARG A 485 2.74 3.64 24.93
N LYS A 486 3.19 4.50 25.85
CA LYS A 486 2.37 4.98 26.97
C LYS A 486 1.23 5.88 26.49
N SER A 487 1.51 6.77 25.54
CA SER A 487 0.52 7.64 24.90
C SER A 487 -0.57 6.83 24.20
N LEU A 488 -0.18 5.77 23.47
CA LEU A 488 -1.06 4.85 22.76
C LEU A 488 -1.92 4.00 23.71
N VAL A 489 -1.36 3.45 24.79
CA VAL A 489 -2.14 2.71 25.81
C VAL A 489 -3.18 3.62 26.47
N ALA A 490 -2.78 4.81 26.93
CA ALA A 490 -3.71 5.79 27.47
C ALA A 490 -4.78 6.24 26.45
N ARG A 491 -4.46 6.16 25.14
CA ARG A 491 -5.43 6.44 24.08
C ARG A 491 -6.49 5.35 23.96
N ILE A 492 -6.12 4.06 24.04
CA ILE A 492 -7.08 2.94 24.09
C ILE A 492 -8.00 3.08 25.30
N GLU A 493 -7.44 3.36 26.49
CA GLU A 493 -8.21 3.60 27.71
C GLU A 493 -9.22 4.75 27.51
N SER A 494 -8.79 5.88 26.95
CA SER A 494 -9.69 7.01 26.63
C SER A 494 -10.76 6.71 25.57
N LEU A 495 -10.56 5.70 24.71
CA LEU A 495 -11.55 5.25 23.73
C LEU A 495 -12.54 4.27 24.35
N ALA A 496 -12.10 3.44 25.31
CA ALA A 496 -12.96 2.51 26.04
C ALA A 496 -14.07 3.25 26.80
N ASP A 497 -13.69 4.24 27.62
CA ASP A 497 -14.59 5.01 28.51
C ASP A 497 -15.63 5.88 27.75
N GLY A 498 -15.38 6.19 26.48
CA GLY A 498 -16.28 6.97 25.63
C GLY A 498 -16.22 8.49 25.85
N PRO A 499 -17.01 9.28 25.09
CA PRO A 499 -16.90 10.73 25.02
C PRO A 499 -17.58 11.46 26.20
N GLY A 500 -17.30 11.02 27.44
CA GLY A 500 -17.95 11.52 28.65
C GLY A 500 -17.04 11.74 29.87
N THR A 501 -15.87 11.12 29.94
CA THR A 501 -14.93 11.26 31.07
C THR A 501 -13.82 12.26 30.78
N ASN A 502 -13.68 13.28 31.63
CA ASN A 502 -12.75 14.40 31.41
C ASN A 502 -11.29 14.04 31.71
N ALA A 503 -10.57 13.50 30.72
CA ALA A 503 -9.11 13.48 30.70
C ALA A 503 -8.52 14.86 30.34
N GLN A 504 -8.85 15.90 31.11
CA GLN A 504 -8.33 17.26 30.88
C GLN A 504 -6.83 17.36 31.21
N ASN A 505 -6.04 17.76 30.21
CA ASN A 505 -4.77 18.50 30.32
C ASN A 505 -3.83 18.18 31.49
N ASN A 506 -3.13 17.04 31.46
CA ASN A 506 -1.98 16.78 32.35
C ASN A 506 -0.69 16.30 31.66
N LEU A 507 -0.65 16.24 30.32
CA LEU A 507 0.52 15.76 29.55
C LEU A 507 1.58 16.84 29.21
N PHE A 508 1.37 18.11 29.56
CA PHE A 508 2.21 19.23 29.09
C PHE A 508 2.70 20.22 30.18
N SER A 509 2.70 19.84 31.46
CA SER A 509 2.97 20.79 32.57
C SER A 509 3.93 20.30 33.68
N GLN A 510 4.95 19.50 33.36
CA GLN A 510 6.14 19.36 34.22
C GLN A 510 7.44 19.25 33.41
N PRO A 511 8.40 20.18 33.56
CA PRO A 511 9.78 19.95 33.12
C PRO A 511 10.52 19.03 34.11
N PRO A 512 11.48 18.21 33.67
CA PRO A 512 12.25 17.33 34.55
C PRO A 512 13.27 18.12 35.39
N THR A 513 12.91 18.47 36.63
CA THR A 513 13.75 19.25 37.54
C THR A 513 14.77 18.39 38.30
N THR A 514 15.84 17.95 37.63
CA THR A 514 17.08 17.45 38.27
C THR A 514 18.31 17.73 37.41
N ALA A 515 18.82 18.96 37.47
CA ALA A 515 20.22 19.23 37.12
C ALA A 515 21.14 18.70 38.25
N PRO A 516 22.29 18.05 37.94
CA PRO A 516 23.21 17.58 38.96
C PRO A 516 24.08 18.72 39.49
N SER A 517 23.92 19.08 40.76
CA SER A 517 24.78 20.04 41.46
C SER A 517 25.70 19.33 42.45
N ALA A 518 27.00 19.64 42.38
CA ALA A 518 28.02 19.20 43.33
C ALA A 518 28.07 20.18 44.56
N PRO A 519 29.05 20.14 45.48
CA PRO A 519 28.73 19.82 46.88
C PRO A 519 28.40 21.00 47.81
N THR A 520 27.91 20.61 48.99
CA THR A 520 27.79 21.32 50.28
C THR A 520 29.01 22.19 50.67
N PRO A 521 28.91 23.19 51.60
CA PRO A 521 28.35 22.97 52.97
C PRO A 521 27.74 24.16 53.77
N ILE A 522 27.30 23.84 55.00
CA ILE A 522 27.03 24.68 56.20
C ILE A 522 25.72 25.52 56.27
N GLY A 523 24.92 25.30 57.33
CA GLY A 523 24.43 26.42 58.17
C GLY A 523 22.93 26.56 58.54
N GLY A 524 22.50 25.94 59.66
CA GLY A 524 21.79 26.65 60.75
C GLY A 524 20.28 27.01 60.68
N ALA A 525 19.52 26.36 61.57
CA ALA A 525 18.45 26.92 62.45
C ALA A 525 17.20 27.66 61.89
N ASP A 526 16.07 26.95 61.97
CA ASP A 526 14.82 27.30 62.71
C ASP A 526 13.90 28.51 62.40
N ALA A 527 12.66 28.37 62.90
CA ALA A 527 11.62 29.37 63.20
C ALA A 527 10.75 29.99 62.06
N LYS A 528 9.54 29.42 61.94
CA LYS A 528 8.25 30.12 61.61
C LYS A 528 7.80 31.00 62.82
N PRO A 529 6.77 31.89 62.72
CA PRO A 529 5.88 32.22 61.59
C PRO A 529 5.62 33.75 61.36
N ALA A 530 4.68 34.07 60.47
CA ALA A 530 4.08 35.40 60.24
C ALA A 530 3.01 35.76 61.33
N PRO A 531 2.32 36.95 61.36
CA PRO A 531 1.42 37.41 60.26
C PRO A 531 1.16 38.93 60.06
N ALA A 532 0.49 39.24 58.94
CA ALA A 532 -0.57 40.26 58.69
C ALA A 532 -0.40 41.77 59.00
N GLY A 533 -0.77 42.61 58.01
CA GLY A 533 -1.09 44.05 58.15
C GLY A 533 -1.32 44.74 56.79
N GLN A 534 -2.44 45.45 56.59
CA GLN A 534 -2.83 46.08 55.30
C GLN A 534 -3.89 47.19 55.51
N PRO A 535 -4.04 48.18 54.60
CA PRO A 535 -3.09 49.22 54.21
C PRO A 535 -3.41 50.52 55.03
N PRO A 536 -4.17 51.57 54.63
CA PRO A 536 -4.45 52.25 53.34
C PRO A 536 -3.91 53.72 53.24
N ALA A 537 -3.96 54.32 52.03
CA ALA A 537 -4.01 55.78 51.73
C ALA A 537 -2.79 56.66 52.15
N ASP A 538 -2.41 57.76 51.49
CA ASP A 538 -2.70 58.39 50.16
C ASP A 538 -1.66 59.53 49.93
N ALA A 539 -1.55 60.31 48.85
CA ALA A 539 -2.18 60.41 47.50
C ALA A 539 -1.24 61.22 46.56
N THR A 540 -1.51 61.23 45.24
CA THR A 540 -1.00 62.19 44.20
C THR A 540 0.53 62.22 43.93
N GLU A 541 1.05 62.34 42.70
CA GLU A 541 0.56 63.10 41.52
C GLU A 541 0.64 62.31 40.17
N SER A 542 0.08 62.89 39.10
CA SER A 542 0.22 62.48 37.68
C SER A 542 -0.15 63.63 36.73
N PRO A 543 0.49 63.73 35.56
CA PRO A 543 -0.21 63.63 34.26
C PRO A 543 0.44 62.55 33.33
N ALA A 544 -0.30 61.71 32.60
CA ALA A 544 -1.00 61.95 31.32
C ALA A 544 -0.04 62.13 30.11
N SER A 545 -0.19 61.50 28.94
CA SER A 545 -1.21 60.58 28.36
C SER A 545 -0.48 59.38 27.65
N GLU A 546 -1.05 58.39 26.96
CA GLU A 546 -2.35 58.19 26.28
C GLU A 546 -2.61 56.66 26.00
N GLN A 547 -3.82 56.24 25.62
CA GLN A 547 -4.22 54.81 25.43
C GLN A 547 -5.47 54.69 24.50
N PRO A 548 -5.91 53.49 24.01
CA PRO A 548 -5.28 52.16 24.03
C PRO A 548 -5.34 51.32 22.70
N ALA A 549 -4.48 50.29 22.65
CA ALA A 549 -4.61 48.94 22.03
C ALA A 549 -5.57 48.61 20.84
N ARG A 550 -5.05 47.86 19.83
CA ARG A 550 -5.38 46.42 19.61
C ARG A 550 -4.62 45.68 18.47
N THR A 551 -4.59 44.34 18.61
CA THR A 551 -4.50 43.26 17.57
C THR A 551 -3.27 43.04 16.66
N SER A 552 -2.64 41.87 16.87
CA SER A 552 -2.12 40.90 15.88
C SER A 552 -1.10 41.30 14.79
N ARG A 553 0.14 40.81 14.96
CA ARG A 553 0.99 40.27 13.87
C ARG A 553 0.21 39.20 13.07
N GLY A 554 0.54 38.91 11.81
CA GLY A 554 1.56 39.48 10.92
C GLY A 554 1.76 38.58 9.70
N SER A 555 2.04 39.15 8.51
CA SER A 555 2.06 38.41 7.23
C SER A 555 3.31 38.71 6.42
N ARG A 556 3.85 37.67 5.75
CA ARG A 556 5.08 37.65 4.92
C ARG A 556 6.38 37.99 5.69
N GLY A 557 7.57 37.59 5.23
CA GLY A 557 7.91 36.74 4.07
C GLY A 557 9.20 37.20 3.38
N THR A 558 9.98 36.27 2.81
CA THR A 558 11.40 36.46 2.38
C THR A 558 12.35 36.72 3.58
N ARG A 559 13.66 36.49 3.56
CA ARG A 559 14.71 36.12 2.55
C ARG A 559 15.81 35.36 3.36
N ARG A 560 16.82 34.65 2.86
CA ARG A 560 17.43 34.34 1.54
C ARG A 560 18.27 33.04 1.74
N ASN A 561 18.64 32.30 0.69
CA ASN A 561 19.92 31.54 0.72
C ASN A 561 20.62 31.51 -0.65
N THR A 562 21.93 31.24 -0.67
CA THR A 562 22.84 31.38 -1.83
C THR A 562 24.11 30.54 -1.68
N GLY A 563 24.53 29.88 -2.76
CA GLY A 563 25.77 29.09 -2.83
C GLY A 563 25.58 27.65 -2.32
N ASN A 564 26.16 26.62 -2.93
CA ASN A 564 26.95 26.55 -4.18
C ASN A 564 26.39 25.47 -5.10
#